data_AF-A0A4P7KZ26-F1
#
_entry.id   AF-A0A4P7KZ26-F1
#
_cell.length_a   1.000
_cell.length_b   1.000
_cell.length_c   1.000
_cell.angle_alpha   90.00
_cell.angle_beta   90.00
_cell.angle_gamma   90.00
#
_symmetry.space_group_name_H-M   'P 1'
#
loop_
_entity.id
_entity.type
_entity.pdbx_description
1 polymer ?
#
loop_
_entity_poly.entity_id
_entity_poly.type
_entity_poly.pdbx_seq_one_letter_code
_entity_poly.pdbx_strand_id
1 'polypeptide(L)'
;MHKETAICIASGPSLLSQDVELIKNYTKIAVNLSYKLAKDCDYLVAGDYKFWLHHFDEIKKETSAQLFTRSKLAAAKYNLNLLDNCNRTVCNSGQLAIELAMTLKPKKIVLIGYDCSIKNGMHFHGKHIKELDNPTENLTKKWQQDFKELADKIDIKIVNCSRYTELDCFPRNTLQSELQSDY
;
A
#
# COMPACT_ATOMS: atom_id res chain seq x y z
N MET A 1 19.68 10.21 7.76
CA MET A 1 18.76 11.07 7.01
C MET A 1 17.37 10.47 7.11
N HIS A 2 16.43 11.14 7.77
CA HIS A 2 15.02 10.74 7.69
C HIS A 2 14.56 11.01 6.25
N LYS A 3 14.11 9.98 5.54
CA LYS A 3 13.61 10.11 4.16
C LYS A 3 12.37 11.02 4.22
N GLU A 4 12.41 12.18 3.55
CA GLU A 4 11.36 13.22 3.67
C GLU A 4 9.98 12.72 3.20
N THR A 5 9.98 11.88 2.17
CA THR A 5 8.76 11.33 1.57
C THR A 5 8.80 9.80 1.56
N ALA A 6 7.68 9.18 1.96
CA ALA A 6 7.44 7.75 1.79
C ALA A 6 6.32 7.52 0.77
N ILE A 7 6.52 6.56 -0.14
CA ILE A 7 5.55 6.21 -1.17
C ILE A 7 4.89 4.89 -0.83
N CYS A 8 3.57 4.91 -0.64
CA CYS A 8 2.77 3.70 -0.51
C CYS A 8 2.21 3.29 -1.86
N ILE A 9 2.36 2.00 -2.21
CA ILE A 9 2.08 1.45 -3.52
C ILE A 9 0.99 0.39 -3.39
N ALA A 10 -0.24 0.73 -3.81
CA ALA A 10 -1.39 -0.17 -3.84
C ALA A 10 -1.56 -0.85 -5.21
N SER A 11 -2.51 -1.77 -5.31
CA SER A 11 -2.64 -2.67 -6.47
C SER A 11 -3.66 -2.21 -7.52
N GLY A 12 -4.22 -1.01 -7.38
CA GLY A 12 -5.24 -0.50 -8.29
C GLY A 12 -4.76 -0.41 -9.75
N PRO A 13 -5.64 -0.56 -10.74
CA PRO A 13 -5.29 -0.42 -12.16
C PRO A 13 -4.62 0.90 -12.54
N SER A 14 -4.73 1.95 -11.72
CA SER A 14 -4.00 3.19 -11.95
C SER A 14 -2.48 3.10 -11.70
N LEU A 15 -1.96 2.02 -11.11
CA LEU A 15 -0.51 1.83 -10.96
C LEU A 15 0.11 1.35 -12.28
N LEU A 16 1.10 2.09 -12.79
CA LEU A 16 1.90 1.70 -13.95
C LEU A 16 3.38 1.54 -13.59
N SER A 17 4.13 0.79 -14.39
CA SER A 17 5.59 0.67 -14.22
C SER A 17 6.27 2.03 -14.24
N GLN A 18 5.85 2.95 -15.14
CA GLN A 18 6.44 4.29 -15.20
C GLN A 18 6.32 5.06 -13.87
N ASP A 19 5.28 4.81 -13.08
CA ASP A 19 5.11 5.44 -11.78
C ASP A 19 6.16 4.92 -10.77
N VAL A 20 6.49 3.62 -10.84
CA VAL A 20 7.53 2.98 -10.00
C VAL A 20 8.93 3.50 -10.37
N GLU A 21 9.20 3.68 -11.66
CA GLU A 21 10.48 4.17 -12.15
C GLU A 21 10.76 5.61 -11.66
N LEU A 22 9.72 6.45 -11.57
CA LEU A 22 9.82 7.82 -11.06
C LEU A 22 10.19 7.87 -9.57
N ILE A 23 9.80 6.87 -8.79
CA ILE A 23 10.01 6.82 -7.35
C ILE A 23 11.21 5.97 -6.92
N LYS A 24 12.08 5.55 -7.85
CA LYS A 24 13.20 4.62 -7.59
C LYS A 24 14.07 5.01 -6.38
N ASN A 25 14.25 6.31 -6.12
CA ASN A 25 15.10 6.84 -5.05
C ASN A 25 14.35 7.12 -3.74
N TYR A 26 13.05 6.87 -3.68
CA TYR A 26 12.21 7.14 -2.50
C TYR A 26 12.04 5.88 -1.65
N THR A 27 11.55 6.06 -0.41
CA THR A 27 11.06 4.92 0.37
C THR A 27 9.83 4.33 -0.30
N LYS A 28 9.83 3.04 -0.60
CA LYS A 28 8.72 2.36 -1.26
C LYS A 28 8.14 1.30 -0.33
N ILE A 29 6.83 1.39 -0.10
CA ILE A 29 6.07 0.46 0.73
C ILE A 29 5.00 -0.17 -0.16
N ALA A 30 5.23 -1.39 -0.62
CA ALA A 30 4.30 -2.12 -1.48
C ALA A 30 3.30 -2.93 -0.65
N VAL A 31 2.07 -3.05 -1.13
CA VAL A 31 1.06 -3.94 -0.53
C VAL A 31 0.84 -5.18 -1.38
N ASN A 32 0.58 -6.32 -0.74
CA ASN A 32 0.17 -7.55 -1.40
C ASN A 32 1.05 -7.87 -2.64
N LEU A 33 0.47 -7.93 -3.84
CA LEU A 33 1.17 -8.23 -5.10
C LEU A 33 1.77 -7.00 -5.81
N SER A 34 1.69 -5.79 -5.24
CA SER A 34 2.27 -4.58 -5.85
C SER A 34 3.80 -4.65 -5.99
N TYR A 35 4.48 -5.54 -5.27
CA TYR A 35 5.90 -5.82 -5.46
C TYR A 35 6.22 -6.35 -6.87
N LYS A 36 5.24 -6.91 -7.60
CA LYS A 36 5.45 -7.38 -8.98
C LYS A 36 5.88 -6.25 -9.92
N LEU A 37 5.38 -5.04 -9.69
CA LEU A 37 5.85 -3.83 -10.38
C LEU A 37 6.99 -3.16 -9.61
N ALA A 38 6.91 -3.10 -8.27
CA ALA A 38 7.93 -2.49 -7.41
C ALA A 38 8.83 -3.53 -6.72
N LYS A 39 9.61 -4.28 -7.51
CA LYS A 39 10.46 -5.37 -6.98
C LYS A 39 11.54 -4.88 -6.02
N ASP A 40 12.00 -3.64 -6.22
CA ASP A 40 12.99 -2.93 -5.43
C ASP A 40 12.38 -2.17 -4.22
N CYS A 41 11.14 -2.50 -3.82
CA CYS A 41 10.53 -1.88 -2.65
C CYS A 41 11.35 -2.14 -1.37
N ASP A 42 11.41 -1.12 -0.49
CA ASP A 42 12.10 -1.26 0.80
C ASP A 42 11.28 -2.14 1.76
N TYR A 43 9.95 -2.03 1.68
CA TYR A 43 9.01 -2.70 2.56
C TYR A 43 7.85 -3.31 1.78
N LEU A 44 7.40 -4.49 2.22
CA LEU A 44 6.19 -5.14 1.72
C LEU A 44 5.28 -5.48 2.89
N VAL A 45 4.01 -5.07 2.81
CA VAL A 45 3.01 -5.33 3.85
C VAL A 45 1.77 -6.03 3.31
N ALA A 46 1.30 -7.06 4.03
CA ALA A 46 0.03 -7.71 3.76
C ALA A 46 -0.65 -8.18 5.05
N GLY A 47 -1.98 -8.00 5.10
CA GLY A 47 -2.75 -8.21 6.33
C GLY A 47 -3.07 -9.66 6.64
N ASP A 48 -3.44 -10.44 5.61
CA ASP A 48 -4.11 -11.71 5.79
C ASP A 48 -3.14 -12.90 5.81
N TYR A 49 -3.37 -13.85 6.72
CA TYR A 49 -2.57 -15.07 6.81
C TYR A 49 -2.56 -15.87 5.50
N LYS A 50 -3.72 -15.96 4.83
CA LYS A 50 -3.85 -16.67 3.57
C LYS A 50 -2.96 -16.09 2.47
N PHE A 51 -2.84 -14.76 2.39
CA PHE A 51 -1.94 -14.14 1.43
C PHE A 51 -0.51 -14.66 1.59
N TRP A 52 -0.01 -14.67 2.83
CA TRP A 52 1.33 -15.19 3.13
C TRP A 52 1.45 -16.68 2.87
N LEU A 53 0.40 -17.47 3.13
CA LEU A 53 0.37 -18.90 2.82
C LEU A 53 0.61 -19.19 1.33
N HIS A 54 0.11 -18.35 0.43
CA HIS A 54 0.22 -18.58 -1.01
C HIS A 54 1.43 -17.91 -1.65
N HIS A 55 1.90 -16.78 -1.11
CA HIS A 55 2.87 -15.93 -1.81
C HIS A 55 4.23 -15.81 -1.13
N PHE A 56 4.43 -16.30 0.10
CA PHE A 56 5.66 -16.08 0.84
C PHE A 56 6.92 -16.57 0.11
N ASP A 57 6.91 -17.81 -0.41
CA ASP A 57 8.08 -18.38 -1.08
C ASP A 57 8.45 -17.65 -2.37
N GLU A 58 7.47 -17.14 -3.10
CA GLU A 58 7.66 -16.34 -4.30
C GLU A 58 8.22 -14.96 -3.96
N ILE A 59 7.63 -14.28 -2.98
CA ILE A 59 8.08 -12.98 -2.48
C ILE A 59 9.55 -13.05 -2.05
N LYS A 60 9.92 -14.06 -1.26
CA LYS A 60 11.31 -14.24 -0.77
C LYS A 60 12.34 -14.44 -1.89
N LYS A 61 11.91 -14.91 -3.07
CA LYS A 61 12.77 -15.08 -4.24
C LYS A 61 12.86 -13.83 -5.10
N GLU A 62 11.81 -13.00 -5.12
CA GLU A 62 11.70 -11.88 -6.06
C GLU A 62 12.04 -10.51 -5.45
N THR A 63 12.03 -10.37 -4.13
CA THR A 63 12.36 -9.11 -3.48
C THR A 63 13.18 -9.32 -2.20
N SER A 64 14.01 -8.32 -1.88
CA SER A 64 14.74 -8.21 -0.62
C SER A 64 14.03 -7.33 0.42
N ALA A 65 12.78 -6.95 0.17
CA ALA A 65 12.01 -6.08 1.04
C ALA A 65 11.89 -6.63 2.47
N GLN A 66 11.84 -5.74 3.45
CA GLN A 66 11.43 -6.13 4.79
C GLN A 66 9.93 -6.42 4.79
N LEU A 67 9.56 -7.60 5.29
CA LEU A 67 8.19 -8.11 5.23
C LEU A 67 7.46 -7.81 6.55
N PHE A 68 6.28 -7.18 6.44
CA PHE A 68 5.44 -6.78 7.55
C PHE A 68 4.04 -7.38 7.44
N THR A 69 3.45 -7.75 8.57
CA THR A 69 2.07 -8.23 8.63
C THR A 69 1.40 -7.81 9.94
N ARG A 70 0.07 -7.82 9.96
CA ARG A 70 -0.71 -7.76 11.21
C ARG A 70 -1.14 -9.16 11.70
N SER A 71 -0.96 -10.19 10.89
CA SER A 71 -1.35 -11.54 11.25
C SER A 71 -0.31 -12.15 12.18
N LYS A 72 -0.65 -12.34 13.46
CA LYS A 72 0.22 -13.01 14.45
C LYS A 72 0.62 -14.41 14.01
N LEU A 73 -0.28 -15.12 13.32
CA LEU A 73 0.00 -16.45 12.75
C LEU A 73 1.03 -16.38 11.63
N ALA A 74 0.90 -15.43 10.69
CA ALA A 74 1.87 -15.27 9.61
C ALA A 74 3.24 -14.81 10.15
N ALA A 75 3.24 -13.85 11.09
CA ALA A 75 4.45 -13.37 11.74
C ALA A 75 5.20 -14.51 12.43
N ALA A 76 4.51 -15.33 13.22
CA ALA A 76 5.13 -16.48 13.88
C ALA A 76 5.60 -17.56 12.89
N LYS A 77 4.78 -17.90 11.89
CA LYS A 77 5.09 -18.98 10.94
C LYS A 77 6.26 -18.65 10.02
N TYR A 78 6.32 -17.42 9.51
CA TYR A 78 7.28 -17.01 8.49
C TYR A 78 8.35 -16.05 9.00
N ASN A 79 8.40 -15.82 10.31
CA ASN A 79 9.31 -14.87 10.96
C ASN A 79 9.23 -13.45 10.35
N LEU A 80 8.01 -12.94 10.18
CA LEU A 80 7.73 -11.61 9.64
C LEU A 80 7.67 -10.57 10.75
N ASN A 81 7.92 -9.30 10.40
CA ASN A 81 7.72 -8.20 11.34
C ASN A 81 6.22 -8.01 11.62
N LEU A 82 5.84 -8.02 12.90
CA LEU A 82 4.46 -7.81 13.31
C LEU A 82 4.19 -6.30 13.51
N LEU A 83 3.22 -5.77 12.77
CA LEU A 83 2.62 -4.47 13.06
C LEU A 83 1.55 -4.66 14.15
N ASP A 84 1.98 -4.65 15.41
CA ASP A 84 1.10 -4.86 16.57
C ASP A 84 0.38 -3.57 17.03
N ASN A 85 0.86 -2.40 16.56
CA ASN A 85 0.31 -1.08 16.88
C ASN A 85 -0.76 -0.60 15.89
N CYS A 86 -1.27 -1.48 15.03
CA CYS A 86 -2.32 -1.09 14.10
C CYS A 86 -3.51 -0.55 14.89
N ASN A 87 -3.92 0.67 14.59
CA ASN A 87 -5.16 1.21 15.09
C ASN A 87 -6.26 0.19 14.77
N ARG A 88 -7.14 -0.12 15.73
CA ARG A 88 -8.15 -1.18 15.55
C ARG A 88 -9.06 -0.95 14.33
N THR A 89 -9.02 0.26 13.76
CA THR A 89 -9.73 0.72 12.57
C THR A 89 -9.01 0.49 11.24
N VAL A 90 -7.78 -0.02 11.22
CA VAL A 90 -7.18 -0.46 9.96
C VAL A 90 -7.86 -1.73 9.49
N CYS A 91 -8.38 -1.70 8.27
CA CYS A 91 -9.26 -2.71 7.72
C CYS A 91 -8.79 -3.24 6.35
N ASN A 92 -7.77 -2.63 5.74
CA ASN A 92 -7.21 -3.08 4.46
C ASN A 92 -5.68 -2.90 4.37
N SER A 93 -5.03 -3.60 3.43
CA SER A 93 -3.56 -3.53 3.26
C SER A 93 -3.06 -2.13 2.88
N GLY A 94 -3.87 -1.31 2.20
CA GLY A 94 -3.51 0.06 1.86
C GLY A 94 -3.36 0.96 3.09
N GLN A 95 -4.24 0.82 4.08
CA GLN A 95 -4.12 1.48 5.38
C GLN A 95 -2.93 0.94 6.20
N LEU A 96 -2.64 -0.37 6.14
CA LEU A 96 -1.45 -0.94 6.79
C LEU A 96 -0.15 -0.34 6.24
N ALA A 97 -0.08 -0.06 4.94
CA ALA A 97 1.06 0.63 4.35
C ALA A 97 1.22 2.05 4.88
N ILE A 98 0.12 2.79 5.04
CA ILE A 98 0.15 4.14 5.63
C ILE A 98 0.64 4.07 7.09
N GLU A 99 0.14 3.11 7.88
CA GLU A 99 0.62 2.93 9.26
C GLU A 99 2.11 2.58 9.32
N LEU A 100 2.56 1.65 8.49
CA LEU A 100 3.98 1.32 8.39
C LEU A 100 4.80 2.56 7.99
N ALA A 101 4.33 3.33 7.01
CA ALA A 101 4.98 4.58 6.60
C ALA A 101 5.12 5.56 7.77
N MET A 102 4.09 5.75 8.58
CA MET A 102 4.14 6.64 9.75
C MET A 102 5.21 6.23 10.76
N THR A 103 5.49 4.93 10.94
CA THR A 103 6.57 4.48 11.85
C THR A 103 7.96 4.93 11.41
N LEU A 104 8.13 5.21 10.11
CA LEU A 104 9.36 5.73 9.53
C LEU A 104 9.52 7.24 9.73
N LYS A 105 8.49 7.91 10.27
CA LYS A 105 8.41 9.35 10.53
C LYS A 105 8.76 10.23 9.31
N PRO A 106 8.17 10.00 8.12
CA PRO A 106 8.37 10.87 6.99
C PRO A 106 7.67 12.22 7.23
N LYS A 107 8.06 13.26 6.49
CA LYS A 107 7.35 14.55 6.47
C LYS A 107 6.04 14.46 5.69
N LYS A 108 5.98 13.57 4.69
CA LYS A 108 4.83 13.38 3.79
C LYS A 108 4.72 11.92 3.34
N ILE A 109 3.49 11.46 3.11
CA ILE A 109 3.18 10.20 2.45
C ILE A 109 2.53 10.49 1.10
N VAL A 110 2.99 9.82 0.05
CA VAL A 110 2.38 9.83 -1.28
C VAL A 110 1.76 8.47 -1.57
N LEU A 111 0.54 8.45 -2.10
CA LEU A 111 -0.19 7.23 -2.44
C LEU A 111 -0.25 7.05 -3.97
N ILE A 112 0.08 5.87 -4.46
CA ILE A 112 -0.10 5.48 -5.88
C ILE A 112 -0.79 4.11 -6.00
N GLY A 113 -1.67 3.95 -6.99
CA GLY A 113 -2.49 2.73 -7.14
C GLY A 113 -3.63 2.59 -6.13
N TYR A 114 -3.98 3.67 -5.43
CA TYR A 114 -5.06 3.75 -4.42
C TYR A 114 -6.39 4.14 -5.07
N ASP A 115 -6.87 3.33 -6.00
CA ASP A 115 -8.06 3.63 -6.81
C ASP A 115 -9.35 3.55 -5.97
N CYS A 116 -9.38 2.59 -5.02
CA CYS A 116 -10.53 2.30 -4.17
C CYS A 116 -11.86 2.15 -4.93
N SER A 117 -11.79 1.51 -6.09
CA SER A 117 -12.87 1.32 -7.06
C SER A 117 -12.59 0.11 -7.94
N ILE A 118 -13.62 -0.49 -8.52
CA ILE A 118 -13.49 -1.53 -9.56
C ILE A 118 -13.90 -1.05 -10.96
N LYS A 119 -14.26 0.24 -11.12
CA LYS A 119 -14.76 0.80 -12.39
C LYS A 119 -13.81 0.60 -13.57
N ASN A 120 -12.50 0.63 -13.30
CA ASN A 120 -11.44 0.49 -14.32
C ASN A 120 -10.67 -0.84 -14.19
N GLY A 121 -11.29 -1.85 -13.56
CA GLY A 121 -10.64 -3.12 -13.22
C GLY A 121 -10.40 -3.27 -11.72
N MET A 122 -10.06 -4.49 -11.29
CA MET A 122 -9.89 -4.83 -9.87
C MET A 122 -8.47 -4.54 -9.37
N HIS A 123 -7.48 -5.06 -10.09
CA HIS A 123 -6.05 -4.87 -9.84
C HIS A 123 -5.30 -4.83 -11.16
N PHE A 124 -4.11 -4.23 -11.18
CA PHE A 124 -3.24 -4.29 -12.37
C PHE A 124 -2.85 -5.74 -12.74
N HIS A 125 -2.79 -6.64 -11.75
CA HIS A 125 -2.45 -8.05 -11.93
C HIS A 125 -3.67 -8.96 -12.18
N GLY A 126 -4.85 -8.38 -12.42
CA GLY A 126 -6.09 -9.14 -12.56
C GLY A 126 -6.57 -9.72 -11.22
N LYS A 127 -7.30 -10.84 -11.28
CA LYS A 127 -7.89 -11.46 -10.08
C LYS A 127 -6.84 -12.18 -9.25
N HIS A 128 -6.99 -12.13 -7.93
CA HIS A 128 -6.32 -13.07 -7.05
C HIS A 128 -6.79 -14.51 -7.32
N ILE A 129 -5.99 -15.48 -6.88
CA ILE A 129 -6.38 -16.90 -6.86
C ILE A 129 -7.66 -17.11 -6.06
N LYS A 130 -8.40 -18.19 -6.35
CA LYS A 130 -9.76 -18.44 -5.83
C LYS A 130 -9.87 -18.42 -4.29
N GLU A 131 -8.78 -18.69 -3.57
CA GLU A 131 -8.73 -18.77 -2.11
C GLU A 131 -8.53 -17.41 -1.42
N LEU A 132 -8.26 -16.37 -2.20
CA LEU A 132 -8.09 -14.99 -1.77
C LEU A 132 -9.23 -14.12 -2.27
N ASP A 133 -9.60 -13.13 -1.45
CA ASP A 133 -10.69 -12.22 -1.76
C ASP A 133 -10.30 -11.22 -2.85
N ASN A 134 -11.28 -10.88 -3.69
CA ASN A 134 -11.16 -9.83 -4.70
C ASN A 134 -12.11 -8.68 -4.35
N PRO A 135 -11.80 -7.43 -4.75
CA PRO A 135 -12.65 -6.29 -4.49
C PRO A 135 -14.02 -6.44 -5.16
N THR A 136 -15.05 -6.03 -4.42
CA THR A 136 -16.41 -5.85 -4.92
C THR A 136 -16.81 -4.39 -4.73
N GLU A 137 -17.87 -3.93 -5.40
CA GLU A 137 -18.33 -2.54 -5.25
C GLU A 137 -18.62 -2.17 -3.80
N ASN A 138 -19.34 -3.04 -3.07
CA ASN A 138 -19.66 -2.84 -1.66
C ASN A 138 -18.40 -2.78 -0.80
N LEU A 139 -17.42 -3.65 -1.07
CA LEU A 139 -16.17 -3.67 -0.34
C LEU A 139 -15.34 -2.40 -0.63
N THR A 140 -15.31 -1.93 -1.87
CA THR A 140 -14.64 -0.67 -2.21
C THR A 140 -15.28 0.55 -1.57
N LYS A 141 -16.62 0.60 -1.45
CA LYS A 141 -17.33 1.66 -0.70
C LYS A 141 -16.99 1.62 0.78
N LYS A 142 -16.92 0.42 1.37
CA LYS A 142 -16.47 0.25 2.75
C LYS A 142 -15.03 0.78 2.92
N TRP A 143 -14.12 0.45 2.02
CA TRP A 143 -12.74 0.93 2.11
C TRP A 143 -12.64 2.45 2.00
N GLN A 144 -13.46 3.10 1.15
CA GLN A 144 -13.52 4.57 1.09
C GLN A 144 -13.86 5.16 2.46
N GLN A 145 -14.85 4.60 3.15
CA GLN A 145 -15.21 4.99 4.51
C GLN A 145 -14.07 4.70 5.51
N ASP A 146 -13.43 3.53 5.43
CA ASP A 146 -12.31 3.17 6.30
C ASP A 146 -11.14 4.17 6.15
N PHE A 147 -10.83 4.59 4.91
CA PHE A 147 -9.80 5.61 4.66
C PHE A 147 -10.17 6.98 5.20
N LYS A 148 -11.45 7.37 5.11
CA LYS A 148 -11.94 8.62 5.70
C LYS A 148 -11.77 8.64 7.22
N GLU A 149 -12.14 7.55 7.89
CA GLU A 149 -11.94 7.40 9.33
C GLU A 149 -10.45 7.38 9.75
N LEU A 150 -9.57 6.89 8.88
CA LEU A 150 -8.13 6.97 9.09
C LEU A 150 -7.64 8.41 8.96
N ALA A 151 -8.06 9.12 7.91
CA ALA A 151 -7.68 10.51 7.65
C ALA A 151 -8.04 11.44 8.82
N ASP A 152 -9.21 11.22 9.44
CA ASP A 152 -9.66 12.01 10.60
C ASP A 152 -8.81 11.80 11.87
N LYS A 153 -7.97 10.76 11.92
CA LYS A 153 -7.21 10.36 13.13
C LYS A 153 -5.70 10.60 13.01
N ILE A 154 -5.22 10.98 11.85
CA ILE A 154 -3.79 11.15 11.59
C ILE A 154 -3.49 12.59 11.21
N ASP A 155 -2.33 13.09 11.63
CA ASP A 155 -1.90 14.48 11.40
C ASP A 155 -0.76 14.58 10.35
N ILE A 156 -0.45 13.47 9.68
CA ILE A 156 0.60 13.45 8.65
C ILE A 156 0.05 13.93 7.30
N LYS A 157 0.86 14.71 6.58
CA LYS A 157 0.52 15.13 5.21
C LYS A 157 0.45 13.90 4.29
N ILE A 158 -0.72 13.61 3.74
CA ILE A 158 -0.94 12.58 2.73
C ILE A 158 -1.44 13.21 1.44
N VAL A 159 -0.88 12.80 0.30
CA VAL A 159 -1.36 13.19 -1.04
C VAL A 159 -1.60 11.93 -1.87
N ASN A 160 -2.78 11.83 -2.49
CA ASN A 160 -3.09 10.74 -3.40
C ASN A 160 -2.75 11.12 -4.85
N CYS A 161 -1.73 10.48 -5.38
CA CYS A 161 -1.22 10.66 -6.75
C CYS A 161 -1.66 9.55 -7.71
N SER A 162 -2.62 8.72 -7.30
CA SER A 162 -3.24 7.73 -8.19
C SER A 162 -3.94 8.43 -9.35
N ARG A 163 -3.72 7.94 -10.58
CA ARG A 163 -4.29 8.53 -11.80
C ARG A 163 -5.81 8.59 -11.75
N TYR A 164 -6.42 7.59 -11.14
CA TYR A 164 -7.84 7.55 -10.80
C TYR A 164 -8.00 7.11 -9.35
N THR A 165 -8.93 7.72 -8.63
CA THR A 165 -9.27 7.34 -7.25
C THR A 165 -10.66 7.84 -6.89
N GLU A 166 -11.38 7.04 -6.10
CA GLU A 166 -12.63 7.45 -5.43
C GLU A 166 -12.36 7.89 -3.98
N LEU A 167 -11.10 7.94 -3.53
CA LEU A 167 -10.75 8.51 -2.22
C LEU A 167 -10.79 10.03 -2.29
N ASP A 168 -11.73 10.64 -1.60
CA ASP A 168 -11.92 12.09 -1.48
C ASP A 168 -11.33 12.68 -0.18
N CYS A 169 -10.98 11.83 0.78
CA CYS A 169 -10.43 12.21 2.08
C CYS A 169 -8.96 12.68 2.04
N PHE A 170 -8.26 12.49 0.93
CA PHE A 170 -6.88 12.96 0.74
C PHE A 170 -6.79 13.95 -0.42
N PRO A 171 -6.04 15.06 -0.29
CA PRO A 171 -5.72 15.93 -1.41
C PRO A 171 -5.14 15.15 -2.59
N ARG A 172 -5.49 15.56 -3.81
CA ARG A 172 -5.01 14.94 -5.04
C ARG A 172 -4.00 15.83 -5.74
N ASN A 173 -2.96 15.22 -6.31
CA ASN A 173 -1.99 15.90 -7.16
C ASN A 173 -1.34 14.91 -8.14
N THR A 174 -0.57 15.38 -9.11
CA THR A 174 0.24 14.50 -9.96
C THR A 174 1.46 13.97 -9.20
N LEU A 175 1.89 12.75 -9.52
CA LEU A 175 3.09 12.17 -8.93
C LEU A 175 4.31 13.07 -9.21
N GLN A 176 4.47 13.53 -10.45
CA GLN A 176 5.60 14.38 -10.86
C GLN A 176 5.70 15.67 -10.04
N SER A 177 4.58 16.36 -9.81
CA SER A 177 4.57 17.60 -9.02
C SER A 177 4.95 17.37 -7.56
N GLU A 178 4.49 16.28 -6.95
CA GLU A 178 4.81 15.97 -5.55
C GLU A 178 6.25 15.51 -5.34
N LEU A 179 6.90 14.93 -6.36
CA LEU A 179 8.31 14.53 -6.30
C LEU A 179 9.27 15.69 -6.59
N GLN A 180 8.87 16.66 -7.43
CA GLN A 180 9.68 17.86 -7.72
C GLN A 180 9.81 18.79 -6.51
N SER A 181 8.88 18.74 -5.56
CA SER A 181 8.90 19.57 -4.35
C SER A 181 9.94 19.11 -3.30
N ASP A 182 10.61 17.98 -3.54
CA ASP A 182 11.59 17.37 -2.63
C ASP A 182 13.06 17.63 -3.07
N TYR A 183 13.26 18.48 -4.09
CA TYR A 183 14.56 18.98 -4.58
C TYR A 183 14.69 20.49 -4.31
#